data_AF-A0A7S3M107-F1
#
_entry.id   AF-A0A7S3M107-F1
#
_cell.length_a   1.000
_cell.length_b   1.000
_cell.length_c   1.000
_cell.angle_alpha   90.00
_cell.angle_beta   90.00
_cell.angle_gamma   90.00
#
_symmetry.space_group_name_H-M   'P 1'
#
loop_
_entity.id
_entity.type
_entity.pdbx_description
1 polymer ?
#
loop_
_entity_poly.entity_id
_entity_poly.type
_entity_poly.pdbx_seq_one_letter_code
_entity_poly.pdbx_strand_id
1 'polypeptide(L)'
;ALRRQLVQKWAPEGSADTWDALVPMHTAAAWNSPTVWDIYAPTYGCHRPLHVGGVGSSAWDKSFPLESKAVCNPEQLSREERCVIYSFGVGWDTTFEISMLRFAPHCKVRVIDPTTTAEKFWQLVKAQTPDGEEPPRAPALDFVLVGLAAETSENYREGMLWNNKESINVMTLADIMKNQGDDALTILKVDIEGSEWTALPEAVQSGAMAKVDQLLLEVHMAGCESGYSEHGRGKLTRLLDTLETAGMRSFSNIPNLVPVSKGNYPGCAEYSFVNKNGPFVTRSCGV
;
A
#
# COMPACT_ATOMS: atom_id res chain seq x y z
N ALA A 1 9.35 10.35 -17.33
CA ALA A 1 9.43 11.53 -18.22
C ALA A 1 8.07 12.20 -18.38
N LEU A 2 7.03 11.45 -18.76
CA LEU A 2 5.66 11.96 -18.91
C LEU A 2 5.13 12.71 -17.67
N ARG A 3 5.22 12.12 -16.46
CA ARG A 3 4.82 12.80 -15.20
C ARG A 3 5.41 14.20 -15.06
N ARG A 4 6.72 14.37 -15.33
CA ARG A 4 7.40 15.68 -15.25
C ARG A 4 6.83 16.69 -16.25
N GLN A 5 6.52 16.25 -17.47
CA GLN A 5 5.87 17.10 -18.48
C GLN A 5 4.45 17.50 -18.07
N LEU A 6 3.68 16.57 -17.47
CA LEU A 6 2.35 16.85 -16.95
C LEU A 6 2.40 17.85 -15.79
N VAL A 7 3.30 17.67 -14.82
CA VAL A 7 3.51 18.63 -13.73
C VAL A 7 3.86 20.00 -14.30
N GLN A 8 4.83 20.11 -15.22
CA GLN A 8 5.19 21.39 -15.86
C GLN A 8 4.02 22.04 -16.62
N LYS A 9 3.14 21.25 -17.23
CA LYS A 9 1.98 21.75 -17.96
C LYS A 9 0.93 22.37 -17.03
N TRP A 10 0.73 21.80 -15.85
CA TRP A 10 -0.36 22.16 -14.93
C TRP A 10 0.07 22.95 -13.69
N ALA A 11 1.38 23.06 -13.45
CA ALA A 11 1.99 23.95 -12.46
C ALA A 11 2.51 25.23 -13.16
N PRO A 12 1.70 26.29 -13.29
CA PRO A 12 2.03 27.46 -14.12
C PRO A 12 3.29 28.21 -13.68
N GLU A 13 3.69 28.09 -12.42
CA GLU A 13 4.85 28.78 -11.84
C GLU A 13 6.02 27.84 -11.49
N GLY A 14 5.99 26.55 -11.88
CA GLY A 14 7.16 25.67 -11.69
C GLY A 14 6.88 24.24 -11.29
N SER A 15 7.21 23.89 -10.04
CA SER A 15 7.23 22.54 -9.49
C SER A 15 5.87 22.12 -8.90
N ALA A 16 5.75 20.86 -8.51
CA ALA A 16 4.58 20.37 -7.78
C ALA A 16 4.40 21.09 -6.42
N ASP A 17 5.50 21.51 -5.76
CA ASP A 17 5.43 22.27 -4.51
C ASP A 17 4.87 23.69 -4.72
N THR A 18 5.29 24.38 -5.78
CA THR A 18 4.71 25.70 -6.11
C THR A 18 3.24 25.57 -6.48
N TRP A 19 2.85 24.47 -7.13
CA TRP A 19 1.45 24.19 -7.41
C TRP A 19 0.63 23.96 -6.12
N ASP A 20 1.17 23.23 -5.14
CA ASP A 20 0.55 23.08 -3.81
C ASP A 20 0.38 24.41 -3.08
N ALA A 21 1.34 25.33 -3.19
CA ALA A 21 1.21 26.66 -2.59
C ALA A 21 0.10 27.50 -3.23
N LEU A 22 -0.08 27.40 -4.56
CA LEU A 22 -1.09 28.15 -5.30
C LEU A 22 -2.50 27.54 -5.21
N VAL A 23 -2.59 26.20 -5.23
CA VAL A 23 -3.87 25.48 -5.25
C VAL A 23 -3.83 24.34 -4.23
N PRO A 24 -3.92 24.62 -2.92
CA PRO A 24 -3.75 23.60 -1.88
C PRO A 24 -4.73 22.44 -2.02
N MET A 25 -4.27 21.21 -1.75
CA MET A 25 -5.05 19.98 -1.92
C MET A 25 -6.33 19.90 -1.08
N HIS A 26 -6.45 20.69 -0.01
CA HIS A 26 -7.66 20.77 0.81
C HIS A 26 -8.75 21.70 0.23
N THR A 27 -8.53 22.27 -0.95
CA THR A 27 -9.48 23.18 -1.63
C THR A 27 -10.19 22.49 -2.79
N ALA A 28 -11.44 22.87 -3.07
CA ALA A 28 -12.21 22.31 -4.19
C ALA A 28 -11.51 22.49 -5.55
N ALA A 29 -10.77 23.60 -5.72
CA ALA A 29 -10.04 23.88 -6.94
C ALA A 29 -8.98 22.83 -7.28
N ALA A 30 -8.37 22.18 -6.27
CA ALA A 30 -7.38 21.12 -6.46
C ALA A 30 -7.97 19.83 -7.05
N TRP A 31 -9.30 19.69 -7.02
CA TRP A 31 -10.03 18.49 -7.44
C TRP A 31 -10.82 18.68 -8.75
N ASN A 32 -10.63 19.82 -9.43
CA ASN A 32 -11.11 20.01 -10.79
C ASN A 32 -10.22 19.26 -11.79
N SER A 33 -10.81 18.74 -12.87
CA SER A 33 -10.05 18.01 -13.89
C SER A 33 -9.03 18.90 -14.63
N PRO A 34 -7.81 18.39 -14.91
CA PRO A 34 -7.29 17.10 -14.45
C PRO A 34 -6.97 17.12 -12.96
N THR A 35 -7.41 16.07 -12.28
CA THR A 35 -7.13 15.81 -10.87
C THR A 35 -5.68 15.39 -10.67
N VAL A 36 -5.22 15.31 -9.42
CA VAL A 36 -3.92 14.72 -9.11
C VAL A 36 -3.78 13.31 -9.70
N TRP A 37 -4.83 12.51 -9.72
CA TRP A 37 -4.77 11.14 -10.24
C TRP A 37 -4.58 11.05 -11.76
N ASP A 38 -4.99 12.08 -12.50
CA ASP A 38 -4.72 12.19 -13.94
C ASP A 38 -3.26 12.54 -14.23
N ILE A 39 -2.63 13.32 -13.35
CA ILE A 39 -1.24 13.79 -13.51
C ILE A 39 -0.22 12.73 -13.10
N TYR A 40 -0.54 11.97 -12.05
CA TYR A 40 0.31 10.92 -11.47
C TYR A 40 -0.10 9.52 -11.93
N ALA A 41 -0.76 9.40 -13.09
CA ALA A 41 -1.21 8.14 -13.65
C ALA A 41 -0.05 7.14 -13.85
N PRO A 42 -0.29 5.84 -13.59
CA PRO A 42 0.64 4.76 -13.92
C PRO A 42 0.99 4.77 -15.40
N THR A 43 2.25 4.46 -15.70
CA THR A 43 2.76 4.39 -17.09
C THR A 43 3.46 3.08 -17.40
N TYR A 44 3.56 2.18 -16.43
CA TYR A 44 4.12 0.86 -16.62
C TYR A 44 3.02 -0.17 -16.87
N GLY A 45 3.33 -1.20 -17.65
CA GLY A 45 2.38 -2.27 -17.94
C GLY A 45 2.51 -3.43 -16.96
N CYS A 46 1.39 -4.07 -16.66
CA CYS A 46 1.33 -5.42 -16.11
C CYS A 46 0.64 -6.35 -17.12
N HIS A 47 1.15 -7.56 -17.32
CA HIS A 47 0.56 -8.50 -18.28
C HIS A 47 -0.84 -8.96 -17.85
N ARG A 48 -1.01 -9.36 -16.59
CA ARG A 48 -2.28 -9.77 -15.98
C ARG A 48 -2.46 -9.09 -14.61
N PRO A 49 -2.95 -7.84 -14.57
CA PRO A 49 -3.37 -7.24 -13.31
C PRO A 49 -4.66 -7.93 -12.83
N LEU A 50 -4.72 -8.29 -11.55
CA LEU A 50 -5.91 -8.83 -10.92
C LEU A 50 -6.17 -8.09 -9.60
N HIS A 51 -7.45 -7.80 -9.34
CA HIS A 51 -7.89 -7.31 -8.04
C HIS A 51 -7.99 -8.49 -7.06
N VAL A 52 -7.23 -8.43 -5.98
CA VAL A 52 -7.18 -9.47 -4.93
C VAL A 52 -7.71 -8.91 -3.62
N GLY A 53 -8.48 -9.72 -2.88
CA GLY A 53 -9.27 -9.25 -1.74
C GLY A 53 -10.62 -8.69 -2.18
N GLY A 54 -11.40 -8.21 -1.22
CA GLY A 54 -12.73 -7.68 -1.51
C GLY A 54 -13.87 -8.71 -1.50
N VAL A 55 -13.57 -9.98 -1.22
CA VAL A 55 -14.54 -11.09 -1.21
C VAL A 55 -14.29 -11.94 0.02
N GLY A 56 -15.32 -12.10 0.86
CA GLY A 56 -15.27 -12.86 2.10
C GLY A 56 -16.42 -13.85 2.26
N SER A 57 -16.84 -14.09 3.50
CA SER A 57 -18.05 -14.87 3.79
C SER A 57 -19.31 -14.13 3.32
N SER A 58 -20.40 -14.86 3.04
CA SER A 58 -21.66 -14.22 2.63
C SER A 58 -22.27 -13.28 3.69
N ALA A 59 -21.88 -13.47 4.96
CA ALA A 59 -22.21 -12.57 6.06
C ALA A 59 -21.38 -11.28 5.99
N TRP A 60 -20.09 -11.40 5.67
CA TRP A 60 -19.17 -10.26 5.62
C TRP A 60 -19.33 -9.41 4.37
N ASP A 61 -19.63 -10.02 3.21
CA ASP A 61 -19.83 -9.34 1.91
C ASP A 61 -20.92 -8.25 1.93
N LYS A 62 -21.78 -8.25 2.95
CA LYS A 62 -22.86 -7.26 3.13
C LYS A 62 -22.53 -6.16 4.13
N SER A 63 -21.38 -6.25 4.80
CA SER A 63 -21.07 -5.45 5.99
C SER A 63 -20.38 -4.14 5.64
N PHE A 64 -19.42 -4.13 4.70
CA PHE A 64 -18.66 -2.93 4.32
C PHE A 64 -18.21 -2.99 2.85
N PRO A 65 -17.96 -1.84 2.20
CA PRO A 65 -17.22 -1.82 0.94
C PRO A 65 -15.81 -2.36 1.21
N LEU A 66 -15.51 -3.53 0.66
CA LEU A 66 -14.22 -4.17 0.81
C LEU A 66 -13.28 -3.71 -0.30
N GLU A 67 -12.01 -3.55 0.03
CA GLU A 67 -11.04 -2.92 -0.86
C GLU A 67 -10.07 -3.95 -1.43
N SER A 68 -10.32 -4.33 -2.68
CA SER A 68 -9.39 -5.16 -3.42
C SER A 68 -8.12 -4.38 -3.78
N LYS A 69 -6.95 -5.02 -3.75
CA LYS A 69 -5.68 -4.43 -4.15
C LYS A 69 -5.23 -5.03 -5.49
N ALA A 70 -4.69 -4.22 -6.40
CA ALA A 70 -4.27 -4.69 -7.73
C ALA A 70 -2.89 -5.38 -7.68
N VAL A 71 -2.86 -6.68 -7.93
CA VAL A 71 -1.63 -7.49 -7.95
C VAL A 71 -1.24 -7.81 -9.39
N CYS A 72 0.05 -7.72 -9.72
CA CYS A 72 0.53 -8.09 -11.04
C CYS A 72 0.87 -9.58 -11.13
N ASN A 73 0.30 -10.26 -12.11
CA ASN A 73 0.53 -11.68 -12.41
C ASN A 73 0.43 -12.58 -11.16
N PRO A 74 -0.65 -12.54 -10.36
CA PRO A 74 -0.72 -13.34 -9.13
C PRO A 74 -0.61 -14.85 -9.36
N GLU A 75 -1.00 -15.36 -10.54
CA GLU A 75 -0.79 -16.76 -10.92
C GLU A 75 0.69 -17.16 -10.91
N GLN A 76 1.61 -16.23 -11.19
CA GLN A 76 3.06 -16.49 -11.15
C GLN A 76 3.54 -16.79 -9.74
N LEU A 77 2.86 -16.27 -8.70
CA LEU A 77 3.23 -16.51 -7.29
C LEU A 77 3.24 -18.01 -6.97
N SER A 78 2.36 -18.80 -7.59
CA SER A 78 2.32 -20.26 -7.45
C SER A 78 3.61 -20.97 -7.87
N ARG A 79 4.48 -20.30 -8.63
CA ARG A 79 5.73 -20.82 -9.19
C ARG A 79 6.98 -20.24 -8.52
N GLU A 80 6.83 -19.26 -7.65
CA GLU A 80 7.96 -18.65 -6.95
C GLU A 80 8.34 -19.54 -5.76
N GLU A 81 9.58 -20.06 -5.74
CA GLU A 81 10.04 -20.96 -4.67
C GLU A 81 10.06 -20.27 -3.29
N ARG A 82 10.30 -18.95 -3.28
CA ARG A 82 10.34 -18.12 -2.08
C ARG A 82 9.25 -17.07 -2.15
N CYS A 83 8.12 -17.34 -1.49
CA CYS A 83 7.00 -16.42 -1.45
C CYS A 83 6.76 -15.86 -0.04
N VAL A 84 7.05 -14.56 0.14
CA VAL A 84 6.81 -13.85 1.40
C VAL A 84 6.01 -12.59 1.13
N ILE A 85 4.91 -12.41 1.86
CA ILE A 85 4.02 -11.26 1.72
C ILE A 85 3.94 -10.55 3.06
N TYR A 86 4.27 -9.27 3.08
CA TYR A 86 4.02 -8.40 4.23
C TYR A 86 2.80 -7.55 3.94
N SER A 87 1.85 -7.53 4.87
CA SER A 87 0.68 -6.68 4.82
C SER A 87 0.63 -5.79 6.04
N PHE A 88 0.96 -4.52 5.84
CA PHE A 88 0.90 -3.51 6.87
C PHE A 88 -0.46 -2.82 6.88
N GLY A 89 -0.99 -2.62 8.09
CA GLY A 89 -2.31 -2.03 8.35
C GLY A 89 -3.43 -2.90 7.79
N VAL A 90 -3.91 -3.80 8.64
CA VAL A 90 -5.02 -4.70 8.28
C VAL A 90 -6.37 -4.02 8.48
N GLY A 91 -6.43 -3.05 9.41
CA GLY A 91 -7.66 -2.34 9.73
C GLY A 91 -8.78 -3.33 10.06
N TRP A 92 -9.80 -3.36 9.20
CA TRP A 92 -10.96 -4.24 9.34
C TRP A 92 -11.10 -5.27 8.21
N ASP A 93 -10.12 -5.38 7.31
CA ASP A 93 -10.20 -6.24 6.12
C ASP A 93 -8.97 -7.17 6.02
N THR A 94 -9.23 -8.47 6.16
CA THR A 94 -8.27 -9.58 6.04
C THR A 94 -8.47 -10.36 4.72
N THR A 95 -9.41 -9.94 3.87
CA THR A 95 -9.78 -10.69 2.66
C THR A 95 -8.66 -10.72 1.63
N PHE A 96 -7.77 -9.72 1.61
CA PHE A 96 -6.57 -9.74 0.78
C PHE A 96 -5.66 -10.90 1.18
N GLU A 97 -5.32 -11.04 2.46
CA GLU A 97 -4.42 -12.07 2.97
C GLU A 97 -5.00 -13.46 2.81
N ILE A 98 -6.30 -13.61 3.09
CA ILE A 98 -7.03 -14.86 2.85
C ILE A 98 -6.99 -15.22 1.36
N SER A 99 -7.26 -14.26 0.47
CA SER A 99 -7.24 -14.49 -0.98
C SER A 99 -5.84 -14.86 -1.48
N MET A 100 -4.79 -14.19 -0.97
CA MET A 100 -3.41 -14.51 -1.31
C MET A 100 -3.06 -15.96 -0.94
N LEU A 101 -3.46 -16.44 0.24
CA LEU A 101 -3.23 -17.82 0.66
C LEU A 101 -4.09 -18.84 -0.08
N ARG A 102 -5.27 -18.44 -0.60
CA ARG A 102 -6.07 -19.28 -1.51
C ARG A 102 -5.37 -19.44 -2.87
N PHE A 103 -4.78 -18.38 -3.40
CA PHE A 103 -4.03 -18.42 -4.67
C PHE A 103 -2.69 -19.15 -4.56
N ALA A 104 -1.98 -18.93 -3.44
CA ALA A 104 -0.64 -19.46 -3.23
C ALA A 104 -0.48 -19.97 -1.79
N PRO A 105 -0.98 -21.18 -1.46
CA PRO A 105 -0.98 -21.72 -0.10
C PRO A 105 0.41 -21.95 0.52
N HIS A 106 1.46 -21.93 -0.31
CA HIS A 106 2.85 -22.10 0.12
C HIS A 106 3.50 -20.77 0.56
N CYS A 107 2.88 -19.63 0.25
CA CYS A 107 3.38 -18.32 0.66
C CYS A 107 3.30 -18.16 2.18
N LYS A 108 4.27 -17.42 2.74
CA LYS A 108 4.19 -16.92 4.12
C LYS A 108 3.67 -15.49 4.12
N VAL A 109 2.48 -15.30 4.67
CA VAL A 109 1.84 -13.98 4.83
C VAL A 109 2.02 -13.51 6.27
N ARG A 110 2.61 -12.34 6.45
CA ARG A 110 2.75 -11.66 7.74
C ARG A 110 1.91 -10.40 7.74
N VAL A 111 0.92 -10.38 8.63
CA VAL A 111 0.09 -9.21 8.89
C VAL A 111 0.74 -8.42 10.01
N ILE A 112 0.97 -7.13 9.78
CA ILE A 112 1.75 -6.29 10.67
C ILE A 112 0.93 -5.04 10.98
N ASP A 113 0.44 -4.93 12.20
CA ASP A 113 -0.46 -3.85 12.57
C ASP A 113 -0.34 -3.52 14.07
N PRO A 114 0.04 -2.28 14.45
CA PRO A 114 0.19 -1.88 15.84
C PRO A 114 -1.15 -1.48 16.49
N THR A 115 -2.23 -1.37 15.74
CA THR A 115 -3.50 -0.77 16.17
C THR A 115 -4.51 -1.80 16.66
N THR A 116 -4.37 -3.07 16.27
CA THR A 116 -5.28 -4.16 16.67
C THR A 116 -4.63 -5.12 17.69
N THR A 117 -5.28 -6.26 17.97
CA THR A 117 -4.71 -7.36 18.78
C THR A 117 -4.76 -8.66 18.00
N ALA A 118 -3.94 -9.64 18.41
CA ALA A 118 -3.93 -10.96 17.78
C ALA A 118 -5.32 -11.63 17.87
N GLU A 119 -6.02 -11.49 19.00
CA GLU A 119 -7.35 -12.06 19.19
C GLU A 119 -8.36 -11.47 18.20
N LYS A 120 -8.38 -10.14 18.07
CA LYS A 120 -9.26 -9.45 17.11
C LYS A 120 -8.93 -9.81 15.67
N PHE A 121 -7.65 -9.85 15.34
CA PHE A 121 -7.18 -10.26 14.01
C PHE A 121 -7.69 -11.66 13.66
N TRP A 122 -7.48 -12.66 14.54
CA TRP A 122 -7.92 -14.02 14.27
C TRP A 122 -9.46 -14.17 14.24
N GLN A 123 -10.19 -13.35 14.99
CA GLN A 123 -11.65 -13.26 14.88
C GLN A 123 -12.08 -12.74 13.51
N LEU A 124 -11.42 -11.70 12.98
CA LEU A 124 -11.69 -11.17 11.65
C LEU A 124 -11.37 -12.19 10.56
N VAL A 125 -10.20 -12.84 10.61
CA VAL A 125 -9.82 -13.90 9.66
C VAL A 125 -10.91 -14.98 9.58
N LYS A 126 -11.39 -15.46 10.74
CA LYS A 126 -12.46 -16.45 10.78
C LYS A 126 -13.77 -15.92 10.21
N ALA A 127 -14.16 -14.69 10.55
CA ALA A 127 -15.40 -14.08 10.09
C ALA A 127 -15.43 -13.81 8.58
N GLN A 128 -14.26 -13.56 7.99
CA GLN A 128 -14.11 -13.14 6.60
C GLN A 128 -13.70 -14.28 5.66
N THR A 129 -13.29 -15.44 6.20
CA THR A 129 -13.04 -16.62 5.38
C THR A 129 -14.31 -17.02 4.63
N PRO A 130 -14.23 -17.31 3.32
CA PRO A 130 -15.39 -17.73 2.53
C PRO A 130 -16.15 -18.91 3.14
N ASP A 131 -17.46 -18.94 2.92
CA ASP A 131 -18.32 -19.99 3.50
C ASP A 131 -17.91 -21.39 3.01
N GLY A 132 -17.77 -22.33 3.95
CA GLY A 132 -17.35 -23.70 3.65
C GLY A 132 -15.85 -23.90 3.50
N GLU A 133 -15.04 -22.85 3.64
CA GLU A 133 -13.58 -22.94 3.65
C GLU A 133 -13.01 -22.92 5.08
N GLU A 134 -11.85 -23.54 5.26
CA GLU A 134 -11.11 -23.47 6.52
C GLU A 134 -10.29 -22.17 6.58
N PRO A 135 -10.38 -21.40 7.68
CA PRO A 135 -9.59 -20.19 7.83
C PRO A 135 -8.09 -20.49 7.78
N PRO A 136 -7.27 -19.64 7.13
CA PRO A 136 -5.82 -19.77 7.16
C PRO A 136 -5.29 -19.68 8.59
N ARG A 137 -4.16 -20.34 8.85
CA ARG A 137 -3.56 -20.46 10.19
C ARG A 137 -2.04 -20.34 10.12
N ALA A 138 -1.41 -20.20 11.28
CA ALA A 138 0.04 -20.30 11.40
C ALA A 138 0.54 -21.68 10.92
N PRO A 139 1.73 -21.77 10.29
CA PRO A 139 2.68 -20.67 10.05
C PRO A 139 2.47 -19.92 8.72
N ALA A 140 1.47 -20.29 7.92
CA ALA A 140 1.22 -19.68 6.60
C ALA A 140 0.69 -18.24 6.73
N LEU A 141 -0.17 -17.99 7.73
CA LEU A 141 -0.59 -16.65 8.14
C LEU A 141 -0.06 -16.37 9.55
N ASP A 142 0.60 -15.24 9.73
CA ASP A 142 1.14 -14.80 11.02
C ASP A 142 0.76 -13.34 11.30
N PHE A 143 0.71 -12.98 12.58
CA PHE A 143 0.37 -11.63 13.03
C PHE A 143 1.50 -11.06 13.90
N VAL A 144 1.97 -9.87 13.55
CA VAL A 144 3.05 -9.17 14.25
C VAL A 144 2.55 -7.83 14.75
N LEU A 145 2.63 -7.63 16.06
CA LEU A 145 2.15 -6.41 16.73
C LEU A 145 3.24 -5.32 16.75
N VAL A 146 3.51 -4.73 15.59
CA VAL A 146 4.44 -3.60 15.41
C VAL A 146 3.95 -2.71 14.27
N GLY A 147 4.35 -1.44 14.26
CA GLY A 147 4.11 -0.50 13.17
C GLY A 147 5.32 -0.37 12.24
N LEU A 148 5.08 0.18 11.05
CA LEU A 148 6.12 0.54 10.10
C LEU A 148 6.42 2.03 10.20
N ALA A 149 7.68 2.39 10.40
CA ALA A 149 8.12 3.79 10.45
C ALA A 149 9.54 3.94 9.86
N ALA A 150 10.06 5.17 9.85
CA ALA A 150 11.43 5.46 9.44
C ALA A 150 12.49 5.17 10.52
N GLU A 151 12.07 4.65 11.68
CA GLU A 151 12.95 4.30 12.79
C GLU A 151 12.40 3.09 13.55
N THR A 152 13.24 2.51 14.40
CA THR A 152 12.84 1.49 15.37
C THR A 152 12.73 2.13 16.74
N SER A 153 11.52 2.11 17.31
CA SER A 153 11.20 2.79 18.57
C SER A 153 10.09 2.06 19.31
N GLU A 154 10.21 1.96 20.64
CA GLU A 154 9.19 1.41 21.52
C GLU A 154 8.21 2.49 22.04
N ASN A 155 8.39 3.75 21.63
CA ASN A 155 7.60 4.89 22.10
C ASN A 155 7.38 5.88 20.96
N TYR A 156 6.95 5.38 19.80
CA TYR A 156 6.66 6.22 18.64
C TYR A 156 5.32 6.92 18.80
N ARG A 157 5.29 8.23 18.52
CA ARG A 157 4.15 9.11 18.82
C ARG A 157 3.63 9.93 17.63
N GLU A 158 4.21 9.72 16.45
CA GLU A 158 3.85 10.49 15.25
C GLU A 158 2.75 9.78 14.44
N GLY A 159 2.03 10.55 13.62
CA GLY A 159 0.93 10.05 12.79
C GLY A 159 -0.40 9.87 13.54
N MET A 160 -1.37 9.26 12.86
CA MET A 160 -2.67 8.95 13.46
C MET A 160 -2.57 7.69 14.34
N LEU A 161 -2.49 7.89 15.65
CA LEU A 161 -2.52 6.80 16.63
C LEU A 161 -3.96 6.40 16.92
N TRP A 162 -4.38 5.26 16.37
CA TRP A 162 -5.72 4.72 16.57
C TRP A 162 -5.93 4.14 17.98
N ASN A 163 -7.20 3.97 18.37
CA ASN A 163 -7.62 3.32 19.62
C ASN A 163 -7.13 4.01 20.90
N ASN A 164 -7.04 5.35 20.88
CA ASN A 164 -6.61 6.19 22.01
C ASN A 164 -5.23 5.80 22.58
N LYS A 165 -4.34 5.28 21.73
CA LYS A 165 -2.96 4.98 22.13
C LYS A 165 -2.14 6.27 22.15
N GLU A 166 -1.33 6.43 23.19
CA GLU A 166 -0.38 7.54 23.29
C GLU A 166 0.95 7.28 22.56
N SER A 167 1.28 6.00 22.34
CA SER A 167 2.46 5.56 21.61
C SER A 167 2.30 4.12 21.12
N ILE A 168 3.11 3.74 20.14
CA ILE A 168 3.18 2.39 19.59
C ILE A 168 4.63 1.96 19.39
N ASN A 169 4.84 0.64 19.31
CA ASN A 169 6.12 0.09 18.86
C ASN A 169 6.16 0.14 17.34
N VAL A 170 7.26 0.64 16.78
CA VAL A 170 7.50 0.69 15.35
C VAL A 170 8.89 0.16 15.02
N MET A 171 9.05 -0.30 13.79
CA MET A 171 10.32 -0.72 13.22
C MET A 171 10.47 -0.23 11.79
N THR A 172 11.72 -0.10 11.35
CA THR A 172 12.05 0.04 9.92
C THR A 172 11.68 -1.23 9.16
N LEU A 173 11.45 -1.13 7.84
CA LEU A 173 11.19 -2.33 7.03
C LEU A 173 12.36 -3.34 7.14
N ALA A 174 13.59 -2.82 7.13
CA ALA A 174 14.81 -3.63 7.23
C ALA A 174 14.88 -4.41 8.55
N ASP A 175 14.53 -3.78 9.67
CA ASP A 175 14.54 -4.44 10.98
C ASP A 175 13.43 -5.49 11.10
N ILE A 176 12.25 -5.23 10.56
CA ILE A 176 11.16 -6.22 10.52
C ILE A 176 11.59 -7.43 9.70
N MET A 177 12.10 -7.22 8.48
CA MET A 177 12.61 -8.28 7.61
C MET A 177 13.66 -9.14 8.32
N LYS A 178 14.61 -8.49 9.00
CA LYS A 178 15.64 -9.16 9.80
C LYS A 178 15.05 -9.97 10.96
N ASN A 179 14.15 -9.39 11.75
CA ASN A 179 13.54 -10.05 12.90
C ASN A 179 12.69 -11.26 12.51
N GLN A 180 12.08 -11.20 11.34
CA GLN A 180 11.23 -12.25 10.80
C GLN A 180 12.00 -13.31 10.00
N GLY A 181 13.29 -13.08 9.74
CA GLY A 181 14.16 -13.96 8.97
C GLY A 181 13.84 -14.00 7.47
N ASP A 182 13.33 -12.90 6.89
CA ASP A 182 13.03 -12.81 5.46
C ASP A 182 13.99 -11.87 4.76
N ASP A 183 14.74 -12.40 3.79
CA ASP A 183 15.72 -11.59 3.06
C ASP A 183 15.12 -10.75 1.94
N ALA A 184 13.92 -11.07 1.47
CA ALA A 184 13.25 -10.36 0.38
C ALA A 184 11.72 -10.57 0.47
N LEU A 185 10.95 -9.73 -0.21
CA LEU A 185 9.49 -9.76 -0.18
C LEU A 185 8.93 -9.87 -1.59
N THR A 186 8.02 -10.81 -1.79
CA THR A 186 7.30 -10.97 -3.05
C THR A 186 6.24 -9.88 -3.20
N ILE A 187 5.54 -9.57 -2.10
CA ILE A 187 4.60 -8.45 -2.05
C ILE A 187 4.79 -7.71 -0.73
N LEU A 188 4.85 -6.39 -0.81
CA LEU A 188 4.75 -5.49 0.32
C LEU A 188 3.47 -4.65 0.15
N LYS A 189 2.44 -4.90 0.95
CA LYS A 189 1.25 -4.04 1.07
C LYS A 189 1.46 -3.04 2.20
N VAL A 190 1.23 -1.77 1.94
CA VAL A 190 1.40 -0.66 2.88
C VAL A 190 0.18 0.25 2.82
N ASP A 191 -0.55 0.25 3.93
CA ASP A 191 -1.78 1.00 4.11
C ASP A 191 -1.81 1.37 5.60
N ILE A 192 -1.11 2.46 5.98
CA ILE A 192 -0.70 2.73 7.37
C ILE A 192 -0.92 4.18 7.81
N GLU A 193 -1.86 4.86 7.18
CA GLU A 193 -2.43 6.09 7.73
C GLU A 193 -1.38 7.20 8.00
N GLY A 194 -0.50 7.42 7.01
CA GLY A 194 0.44 8.54 6.96
C GLY A 194 1.90 8.19 7.25
N SER A 195 2.21 7.07 7.89
CA SER A 195 3.62 6.70 8.13
C SER A 195 4.33 6.23 6.85
N GLU A 196 3.60 5.93 5.77
CA GLU A 196 4.17 5.57 4.46
C GLU A 196 5.10 6.67 3.91
N TRP A 197 4.80 7.93 4.25
CA TRP A 197 5.51 9.10 3.76
C TRP A 197 6.95 9.22 4.25
N THR A 198 7.29 8.57 5.37
CA THR A 198 8.64 8.55 5.93
C THR A 198 9.24 7.14 5.87
N ALA A 199 8.42 6.11 6.09
CA ALA A 199 8.87 4.71 6.05
C ALA A 199 9.33 4.25 4.66
N LEU A 200 8.63 4.63 3.58
CA LEU A 200 9.04 4.19 2.24
C LEU A 200 10.33 4.85 1.75
N PRO A 201 10.57 6.16 1.96
CA PRO A 201 11.88 6.76 1.72
C PRO A 201 12.99 6.09 2.54
N GLU A 202 12.76 5.77 3.82
CA GLU A 202 13.71 5.02 4.63
C GLU A 202 13.99 3.64 4.03
N ALA A 203 12.96 2.88 3.68
CA ALA A 203 13.10 1.56 3.08
C ALA A 203 13.92 1.59 1.76
N VAL A 204 13.82 2.68 1.00
CA VAL A 204 14.67 2.92 -0.18
C VAL A 204 16.10 3.22 0.24
N GLN A 205 16.30 4.09 1.23
CA GLN A 205 17.62 4.48 1.75
C GLN A 205 18.40 3.30 2.35
N SER A 206 17.75 2.44 3.13
CA SER A 206 18.36 1.24 3.73
C SER A 206 18.53 0.09 2.74
N GLY A 207 17.98 0.21 1.53
CA GLY A 207 18.05 -0.81 0.49
C GLY A 207 17.04 -1.94 0.67
N ALA A 208 16.17 -1.90 1.68
CA ALA A 208 15.11 -2.88 1.89
C ALA A 208 14.12 -2.92 0.70
N MET A 209 13.74 -1.75 0.17
CA MET A 209 12.81 -1.63 -0.97
C MET A 209 13.35 -2.29 -2.26
N ALA A 210 14.68 -2.35 -2.43
CA ALA A 210 15.28 -3.02 -3.59
C ALA A 210 15.06 -4.55 -3.56
N LYS A 211 14.70 -5.10 -2.40
CA LYS A 211 14.41 -6.53 -2.17
C LYS A 211 12.90 -6.84 -2.21
N VAL A 212 12.09 -5.88 -2.63
CA VAL A 212 10.64 -6.03 -2.80
C VAL A 212 10.36 -6.21 -4.29
N ASP A 213 9.56 -7.21 -4.64
CA ASP A 213 9.18 -7.50 -6.03
C ASP A 213 7.95 -6.68 -6.47
N GLN A 214 6.95 -6.55 -5.59
CA GLN A 214 5.76 -5.73 -5.81
C GLN A 214 5.41 -4.90 -4.56
N LEU A 215 5.05 -3.64 -4.74
CA LEU A 215 4.57 -2.74 -3.68
C LEU A 215 3.10 -2.39 -3.97
N LEU A 216 2.22 -2.62 -3.01
CA LEU A 216 0.83 -2.16 -3.00
C LEU A 216 0.73 -1.07 -1.93
N LEU A 217 0.35 0.13 -2.31
CA LEU A 217 0.47 1.31 -1.46
C LEU A 217 -0.81 2.13 -1.50
N GLU A 218 -1.47 2.33 -0.37
CA GLU A 218 -2.45 3.42 -0.26
C GLU A 218 -1.71 4.72 0.09
N VAL A 219 -1.89 5.76 -0.73
CA VAL A 219 -1.35 7.08 -0.42
C VAL A 219 -2.41 7.95 0.26
N HIS A 220 -2.13 8.41 1.48
CA HIS A 220 -3.04 9.29 2.23
C HIS A 220 -2.70 10.76 1.98
N MET A 221 -3.30 11.37 0.94
CA MET A 221 -3.09 12.80 0.65
C MET A 221 -4.02 13.73 1.45
N ALA A 222 -3.68 15.01 1.44
CA ALA A 222 -4.55 16.08 1.88
C ALA A 222 -5.91 16.01 1.17
N GLY A 223 -6.98 15.97 1.97
CA GLY A 223 -8.35 15.78 1.48
C GLY A 223 -8.87 14.34 1.61
N CYS A 224 -8.02 13.37 2.00
CA CYS A 224 -8.49 12.02 2.27
C CYS A 224 -9.29 11.95 3.58
N GLU A 225 -8.63 12.33 4.69
CA GLU A 225 -9.22 12.40 6.02
C GLU A 225 -8.72 13.64 6.77
N SER A 226 -9.37 13.96 7.89
CA SER A 226 -8.93 15.01 8.80
C SER A 226 -7.57 14.66 9.41
N GLY A 227 -6.55 15.50 9.20
CA GLY A 227 -5.20 15.30 9.75
C GLY A 227 -4.10 15.25 8.69
N TYR A 228 -4.44 14.98 7.42
CA TYR A 228 -3.45 14.85 6.33
C TYR A 228 -3.19 16.13 5.54
N SER A 229 -3.43 17.32 6.12
CA SER A 229 -3.44 18.60 5.37
C SER A 229 -2.13 18.97 4.67
N GLU A 230 -1.01 18.37 5.07
CA GLU A 230 0.32 18.65 4.53
C GLU A 230 0.76 17.72 3.38
N HIS A 231 -0.04 16.71 3.05
CA HIS A 231 0.33 15.69 2.05
C HIS A 231 -0.11 16.12 0.64
N GLY A 232 0.67 17.01 0.04
CA GLY A 232 0.44 17.57 -1.29
C GLY A 232 1.10 16.82 -2.46
N ARG A 233 0.92 17.36 -3.68
CA ARG A 233 1.52 16.84 -4.92
C ARG A 233 3.04 16.85 -4.89
N GLY A 234 3.66 17.81 -4.23
CA GLY A 234 5.12 17.86 -4.05
C GLY A 234 5.65 16.65 -3.28
N LYS A 235 4.97 16.28 -2.19
CA LYS A 235 5.30 15.10 -1.38
C LYS A 235 5.12 13.80 -2.19
N LEU A 236 4.02 13.69 -2.93
CA LEU A 236 3.77 12.57 -3.85
C LEU A 236 4.85 12.48 -4.95
N THR A 237 5.23 13.61 -5.55
CA THR A 237 6.31 13.64 -6.56
C THR A 237 7.60 13.04 -6.01
N ARG A 238 8.03 13.50 -4.83
CA ARG A 238 9.26 13.02 -4.18
C ARG A 238 9.18 11.54 -3.82
N LEU A 239 8.05 11.08 -3.29
CA LEU A 239 7.86 9.66 -2.96
C LEU A 239 7.98 8.79 -4.20
N LEU A 240 7.27 9.13 -5.28
CA LEU A 240 7.33 8.37 -6.53
C LEU A 240 8.71 8.39 -7.18
N ASP A 241 9.37 9.56 -7.20
CA ASP A 241 10.75 9.67 -7.69
C ASP A 241 11.70 8.79 -6.86
N THR A 242 11.53 8.76 -5.53
CA THR A 242 12.33 7.95 -4.60
C THR A 242 12.12 6.45 -4.83
N LEU A 243 10.87 5.99 -4.90
CA LEU A 243 10.54 4.60 -5.23
C LEU A 243 11.11 4.18 -6.60
N GLU A 244 11.09 5.08 -7.58
CA GLU A 244 11.63 4.81 -8.90
C GLU A 244 13.16 4.57 -8.90
N THR A 245 13.89 5.15 -7.95
CA THR A 245 15.34 4.89 -7.76
C THR A 245 15.62 3.46 -7.30
N ALA A 246 14.74 2.86 -6.50
CA ALA A 246 14.81 1.46 -6.07
C ALA A 246 14.32 0.48 -7.15
N GLY A 247 13.81 0.98 -8.28
CA GLY A 247 13.34 0.16 -9.41
C GLY A 247 11.81 0.00 -9.49
N MET A 248 11.05 0.52 -8.53
CA MET A 248 9.59 0.43 -8.53
C MET A 248 8.98 1.24 -9.68
N ARG A 249 7.98 0.67 -10.35
CA ARG A 249 7.24 1.31 -11.45
C ARG A 249 5.75 1.04 -11.27
N SER A 250 4.95 2.10 -11.20
CA SER A 250 3.50 1.97 -11.01
C SER A 250 2.83 1.44 -12.27
N PHE A 251 1.93 0.47 -12.10
CA PHE A 251 1.10 -0.13 -13.15
C PHE A 251 -0.40 0.01 -12.90
N SER A 252 -0.82 0.37 -11.69
CA SER A 252 -2.22 0.60 -11.35
C SER A 252 -2.33 1.78 -10.38
N ASN A 253 -3.42 2.54 -10.52
CA ASN A 253 -3.90 3.44 -9.49
C ASN A 253 -5.43 3.36 -9.40
N ILE A 254 -5.98 3.32 -8.18
CA ILE A 254 -7.42 3.25 -7.94
C ILE A 254 -7.75 4.29 -6.86
N PRO A 255 -8.30 5.46 -7.23
CA PRO A 255 -8.72 6.45 -6.25
C PRO A 255 -9.79 5.91 -5.32
N ASN A 256 -9.65 6.16 -4.01
CA ASN A 256 -10.66 5.79 -3.03
C ASN A 256 -11.85 6.76 -3.12
N LEU A 257 -13.02 6.22 -3.45
CA LEU A 257 -14.26 6.99 -3.63
C LEU A 257 -15.17 6.96 -2.39
N VAL A 258 -14.83 6.18 -1.37
CA VAL A 258 -15.59 6.14 -0.11
C VAL A 258 -15.71 7.52 0.52
N PRO A 259 -14.65 8.34 0.63
CA PRO A 259 -14.77 9.71 1.15
C PRO A 259 -15.73 10.59 0.33
N VAL A 260 -15.79 10.39 -0.99
CA VAL A 260 -16.67 11.16 -1.89
C VAL A 260 -18.14 10.93 -1.57
N SER A 261 -18.52 9.70 -1.22
CA SER A 261 -19.89 9.39 -0.78
C SER A 261 -20.32 10.15 0.47
N LYS A 262 -19.35 10.64 1.27
CA LYS A 262 -19.56 11.43 2.49
C LYS A 262 -19.36 12.94 2.28
N GLY A 263 -19.17 13.38 1.03
CA GLY A 263 -18.94 14.78 0.66
C GLY A 263 -17.49 15.27 0.82
N ASN A 264 -16.53 14.36 1.02
CA ASN A 264 -15.11 14.68 1.04
C ASN A 264 -14.46 14.53 -0.35
N TYR A 265 -13.19 14.89 -0.47
CA TYR A 265 -12.43 14.73 -1.70
C TYR A 265 -11.86 13.30 -1.84
N PRO A 266 -11.60 12.81 -3.06
CA PRO A 266 -10.97 11.50 -3.26
C PRO A 266 -9.45 11.58 -2.99
N GLY A 267 -9.09 11.92 -1.75
CA GLY A 267 -7.72 12.18 -1.31
C GLY A 267 -6.84 10.95 -1.14
N CYS A 268 -7.44 9.77 -1.03
CA CYS A 268 -6.68 8.52 -0.99
C CYS A 268 -6.71 7.83 -2.35
N ALA A 269 -5.64 7.08 -2.64
CA ALA A 269 -5.59 6.22 -3.81
C ALA A 269 -4.68 5.03 -3.57
N GLU A 270 -5.12 3.86 -3.99
CA GLU A 270 -4.28 2.69 -4.13
C GLU A 270 -3.34 2.89 -5.31
N TYR A 271 -2.05 2.64 -5.11
CA TYR A 271 -1.06 2.48 -6.15
C TYR A 271 -0.49 1.08 -6.09
N SER A 272 -0.20 0.52 -7.26
CA SER A 272 0.47 -0.78 -7.34
C SER A 272 1.69 -0.66 -8.23
N PHE A 273 2.81 -1.19 -7.76
CA PHE A 273 4.12 -1.11 -8.38
C PHE A 273 4.70 -2.51 -8.58
N VAL A 274 5.42 -2.66 -9.68
CA VAL A 274 6.35 -3.78 -9.89
C VAL A 274 7.77 -3.26 -9.85
N ASN A 275 8.68 -4.06 -9.30
CA ASN A 275 10.10 -3.79 -9.42
C ASN A 275 10.57 -4.20 -10.82
N LYS A 276 11.03 -3.24 -11.62
CA LYS A 276 11.52 -3.50 -12.99
C LYS A 276 12.68 -4.49 -13.05
N ASN A 277 13.39 -4.66 -11.93
CA ASN A 277 14.51 -5.58 -11.79
C ASN A 277 14.08 -6.97 -11.28
N GLY A 278 12.83 -7.12 -10.83
CA GLY A 278 12.30 -8.35 -10.23
C GLY A 278 11.73 -9.36 -11.24
N PRO A 279 11.19 -10.50 -10.73
CA PRO A 279 10.76 -11.64 -11.55
C PRO A 279 9.41 -11.45 -12.24
N PHE A 280 8.59 -10.48 -11.82
CA PHE A 280 7.27 -10.21 -12.39
C PHE A 280 7.30 -9.34 -13.67
N VAL A 281 8.49 -9.05 -14.19
CA VAL A 281 8.69 -8.25 -15.41
C VAL A 281 9.27 -9.11 -16.52
N THR A 282 8.47 -9.38 -17.54
CA THR A 282 8.91 -10.06 -18.76
C THR A 282 9.83 -9.14 -19.56
N ARG A 283 11.09 -9.53 -19.72
CA ARG A 283 12.10 -8.73 -20.46
C ARG A 283 12.20 -9.07 -21.95
N SER A 284 11.46 -10.07 -22.41
CA SER A 284 11.41 -10.48 -23.81
C SER A 284 10.03 -10.23 -24.40
N CYS A 285 9.96 -9.45 -25.48
CA CYS A 285 9.04 -9.78 -26.55
C CYS A 285 9.66 -11.02 -27.23
N GLY A 286 9.19 -12.21 -26.85
CA GLY A 286 9.68 -13.46 -27.47
C GLY A 286 9.56 -13.35 -28.98
N VAL A 287 10.67 -13.61 -29.69
CA VAL A 287 10.69 -13.95 -31.11
C VAL A 287 10.45 -15.45 -31.22
#